data_AF-A0A454CU25-F1
#
_entry.id   AF-A0A454CU25-F1
#
_cell.length_a   1.000
_cell.length_b   1.000
_cell.length_c   1.000
_cell.angle_alpha   90.00
_cell.angle_beta   90.00
_cell.angle_gamma   90.00
#
_symmetry.space_group_name_H-M   'P 1'
#
loop_
_entity.id
_entity.type
_entity.pdbx_description
1 polymer ?
#
loop_
_entity_poly.entity_id
_entity_poly.type
_entity_poly.pdbx_seq_one_letter_code
_entity_poly.pdbx_strand_id
1 'polypeptide(L)'
;MSSLRRKWISDPAFKMFKKVLPPLSSTEKEAMEAGSVWWDAELFSGKPNFTTLHHYPKPALSSEEQAFMDNELETLLEMLDDQKIVKEDRDLSPEVWEYLRKERFF
;
A
#
# COMPACT_ATOMS: atom_id res chain seq x y z
N MET A 1 -39.34 -4.27 -11.47
CA MET A 1 -39.02 -4.03 -12.90
C MET A 1 -37.50 -3.97 -13.17
N SER A 2 -36.68 -4.90 -12.64
CA SER A 2 -35.20 -4.86 -12.75
C SER A 2 -34.59 -6.15 -13.36
N SER A 3 -35.29 -7.28 -13.31
CA SER A 3 -34.75 -8.59 -13.70
C SER A 3 -34.55 -8.76 -15.21
N LEU A 4 -35.44 -8.23 -16.05
CA LEU A 4 -35.36 -8.36 -17.51
C LEU A 4 -34.17 -7.56 -18.08
N ARG A 5 -34.00 -6.30 -17.68
CA ARG A 5 -32.84 -5.49 -18.05
C ARG A 5 -31.54 -6.15 -17.58
N ARG A 6 -31.53 -6.66 -16.34
CA ARG A 6 -30.35 -7.33 -15.79
C ARG A 6 -29.98 -8.57 -16.62
N LYS A 7 -30.95 -9.45 -16.87
CA LYS A 7 -30.75 -10.71 -17.60
C LYS A 7 -30.33 -10.50 -19.06
N TRP A 8 -30.94 -9.54 -19.75
CA TRP A 8 -30.80 -9.40 -21.20
C TRP A 8 -29.83 -8.31 -21.64
N ILE A 9 -29.51 -7.34 -20.77
CA ILE A 9 -28.64 -6.21 -21.12
C ILE A 9 -27.42 -6.21 -20.21
N SER A 10 -27.61 -6.13 -18.89
CA SER A 10 -26.49 -5.97 -17.96
C SER A 10 -25.58 -7.21 -17.87
N ASP A 11 -26.15 -8.41 -17.78
CA ASP A 11 -25.36 -9.65 -17.60
C ASP A 11 -24.52 -10.00 -18.86
N PRO A 12 -25.05 -9.91 -20.10
CA PRO A 12 -24.23 -10.11 -21.30
C PRO A 12 -23.15 -9.03 -21.47
N ALA A 13 -23.47 -7.75 -21.21
CA ALA A 13 -22.51 -6.66 -21.26
C ALA A 13 -21.38 -6.88 -20.24
N PHE A 14 -21.71 -7.23 -19.00
CA PHE A 14 -20.73 -7.49 -17.95
C PHE A 14 -19.83 -8.69 -18.27
N LYS A 15 -20.37 -9.76 -18.89
CA LYS A 15 -19.57 -10.89 -19.38
C LYS A 15 -18.57 -10.47 -20.46
N MET A 16 -18.95 -9.55 -21.35
CA MET A 16 -18.03 -8.99 -22.35
C MET A 16 -16.94 -8.15 -21.66
N PHE A 17 -17.32 -7.26 -20.75
CA PHE A 17 -16.37 -6.42 -20.01
C PHE A 17 -15.36 -7.25 -19.21
N LYS A 18 -15.79 -8.32 -18.53
CA LYS A 18 -14.88 -9.24 -17.82
C LYS A 18 -13.85 -9.92 -18.72
N LYS A 19 -14.11 -10.07 -20.02
CA LYS A 19 -13.15 -10.67 -20.96
C LYS A 19 -12.10 -9.67 -21.47
N VAL A 20 -12.46 -8.38 -21.54
CA VAL A 20 -11.58 -7.33 -22.07
C VAL A 20 -10.81 -6.58 -20.99
N LEU A 21 -11.30 -6.61 -19.74
CA LEU A 21 -10.60 -6.00 -18.63
C LEU A 21 -9.36 -6.83 -18.26
N PRO A 22 -8.17 -6.22 -18.22
CA PRO A 22 -6.99 -6.90 -17.72
C PRO A 22 -7.18 -7.26 -16.24
N PRO A 23 -6.52 -8.34 -15.75
CA PRO A 23 -6.47 -8.60 -14.32
C PRO A 23 -5.81 -7.40 -13.61
N LEU A 24 -6.36 -7.00 -12.46
CA LEU A 24 -5.70 -6.06 -11.57
C LEU A 24 -4.29 -6.59 -11.25
N SER A 25 -3.27 -5.76 -11.44
CA SER A 25 -1.93 -6.10 -10.99
C SER A 25 -1.91 -6.22 -9.46
N SER A 26 -0.92 -6.95 -8.93
CA SER A 26 -0.72 -7.07 -7.48
C SER A 26 -0.62 -5.69 -6.82
N THR A 27 0.15 -4.79 -7.42
CA THR A 27 0.36 -3.43 -6.92
C THR A 27 -0.90 -2.57 -6.97
N GLU A 28 -1.69 -2.64 -8.05
CA GLU A 28 -2.97 -1.92 -8.13
C GLU A 28 -4.00 -2.43 -7.12
N LYS A 29 -4.01 -3.74 -6.88
CA LYS A 29 -4.88 -4.35 -5.88
C LYS A 29 -4.50 -3.91 -4.47
N GLU A 30 -3.21 -3.95 -4.12
CA GLU A 30 -2.70 -3.47 -2.84
C GLU A 30 -3.00 -1.98 -2.64
N ALA A 31 -2.82 -1.15 -3.66
CA ALA A 31 -3.16 0.27 -3.61
C ALA A 31 -4.67 0.51 -3.37
N MET A 32 -5.54 -0.31 -3.96
CA MET A 32 -6.99 -0.26 -3.70
C MET A 32 -7.36 -0.72 -2.29
N GLU A 33 -6.74 -1.80 -1.79
CA GLU A 33 -7.03 -2.39 -0.48
C GLU A 33 -6.45 -1.55 0.68
N ALA A 34 -5.36 -0.81 0.43
CA ALA A 34 -4.78 0.15 1.37
C ALA A 34 -5.73 1.32 1.71
N GLY A 35 -6.77 1.56 0.91
CA GLY A 35 -7.72 2.67 1.07
C GLY A 35 -8.96 2.38 1.93
N SER A 36 -8.94 1.37 2.82
CA SER A 36 -10.08 1.09 3.69
C SER A 36 -10.11 1.99 4.93
N VAL A 37 -11.30 2.47 5.27
CA VAL A 37 -11.57 3.20 6.52
C VAL A 37 -11.37 2.22 7.69
N TRP A 38 -10.44 2.51 8.60
CA TRP A 38 -10.00 1.62 9.68
C TRP A 38 -10.72 2.03 10.99
N TRP A 39 -9.98 2.56 11.97
CA TRP A 39 -10.52 3.02 13.25
C TRP A 39 -11.21 4.37 13.14
N ASP A 40 -10.86 5.15 12.11
CA ASP A 40 -11.44 6.46 11.82
C ASP A 40 -12.92 6.35 11.39
N ALA A 41 -13.29 5.27 10.72
CA ALA A 41 -14.69 4.97 10.36
C ALA A 41 -15.59 4.86 11.60
N GLU A 42 -15.11 4.16 12.63
CA GLU A 42 -15.81 3.99 13.90
C GLU A 42 -16.04 5.35 14.58
N LEU A 43 -15.04 6.24 14.56
CA LEU A 43 -15.17 7.58 15.12
C LEU A 43 -16.15 8.44 14.32
N PHE A 44 -16.08 8.42 12.99
CA PHE A 44 -16.96 9.21 12.13
C PHE A 44 -18.39 8.66 12.04
N SER A 45 -18.63 7.43 12.50
CA SER A 45 -19.98 6.84 12.58
C SER A 45 -20.90 7.56 13.57
N GLY A 46 -20.36 8.40 14.47
CA GLY A 46 -21.12 9.07 15.53
C GLY A 46 -21.51 8.16 16.71
N LYS A 47 -21.18 6.87 16.65
CA LYS A 47 -21.37 5.91 17.74
C LYS A 47 -20.23 4.88 17.77
N PRO A 48 -18.99 5.29 18.07
CA PRO A 48 -17.83 4.40 18.08
C PRO A 48 -17.96 3.29 19.12
N ASN A 49 -17.54 2.08 18.77
CA ASN A 49 -17.37 1.00 19.74
C ASN A 49 -16.00 1.10 20.43
N PHE A 50 -15.95 1.80 21.58
CA PHE A 50 -14.72 1.97 22.35
C PHE A 50 -14.11 0.66 22.85
N THR A 51 -14.91 -0.39 23.07
CA THR A 51 -14.36 -1.70 23.43
C THR A 51 -13.49 -2.22 22.30
N THR A 52 -13.97 -2.18 21.05
CA THR A 52 -13.19 -2.55 19.88
C THR A 52 -11.94 -1.69 19.73
N LEU A 53 -12.07 -0.36 19.84
CA LEU A 53 -10.96 0.58 19.68
C LEU A 53 -9.81 0.31 20.67
N HIS A 54 -10.12 -0.01 21.93
CA HIS A 54 -9.11 -0.30 22.96
C HIS A 54 -8.49 -1.70 22.83
N HIS A 55 -9.13 -2.62 22.10
CA HIS A 55 -8.63 -3.98 21.88
C HIS A 55 -7.79 -4.11 20.61
N TYR A 56 -7.59 -3.04 19.84
CA TYR A 56 -6.67 -3.11 18.71
C TYR A 56 -5.27 -3.49 19.19
N PRO A 57 -4.67 -4.56 18.64
CA PRO A 57 -3.36 -5.00 19.07
C PRO A 57 -2.32 -3.95 18.71
N LYS A 58 -1.26 -3.90 19.51
CA LYS A 58 -0.08 -3.13 19.13
C LYS A 58 0.47 -3.69 17.81
N PRO A 59 0.70 -2.87 16.78
CA PRO A 59 1.34 -3.35 15.56
C PRO A 59 2.72 -3.87 15.89
N ALA A 60 3.06 -5.03 15.36
CA ALA A 60 4.36 -5.65 15.49
C ALA A 60 4.84 -6.02 14.09
N LEU A 61 6.12 -5.80 13.84
CA LEU A 61 6.76 -6.26 12.62
C LEU A 61 6.91 -7.78 12.71
N SER A 62 6.69 -8.45 11.58
CA SER A 62 7.13 -9.83 11.38
C SER A 62 8.66 -9.92 11.50
N SER A 63 9.18 -11.13 11.69
CA SER A 63 10.63 -11.34 11.77
C SER A 63 11.35 -10.92 10.49
N GLU A 64 10.70 -11.06 9.34
CA GLU A 64 11.24 -10.63 8.04
C GLU A 64 11.28 -9.10 7.94
N GLU A 65 10.19 -8.42 8.28
CA GLU A 65 10.14 -6.96 8.30
C GLU A 65 11.14 -6.37 9.30
N GLN A 66 11.27 -6.96 10.49
CA GLN A 66 12.25 -6.52 11.47
C GLN A 66 13.68 -6.71 10.96
N ALA A 67 13.97 -7.84 10.30
CA ALA A 67 15.28 -8.07 9.69
C ALA A 67 15.59 -7.04 8.60
N PHE A 68 14.60 -6.68 7.77
CA PHE A 68 14.76 -5.63 6.77
C PHE A 68 15.10 -4.27 7.39
N MET A 69 14.41 -3.92 8.47
CA MET A 69 14.68 -2.68 9.21
C MET A 69 16.10 -2.69 9.79
N ASP A 70 16.51 -3.78 10.43
CA ASP A 70 17.77 -3.87 11.17
C ASP A 70 19.01 -4.00 10.27
N ASN A 71 18.85 -4.35 8.98
CA ASN A 71 19.97 -4.57 8.07
C ASN A 71 19.90 -3.65 6.84
N GLU A 72 18.94 -3.87 5.94
CA GLU A 72 18.86 -3.18 4.65
C GLU A 72 18.62 -1.68 4.83
N LEU A 73 17.70 -1.31 5.73
CA LEU A 73 17.39 0.09 6.03
C LEU A 73 18.53 0.77 6.81
N GLU A 74 19.08 0.15 7.85
CA GLU A 74 20.22 0.72 8.59
C GLU A 74 21.41 0.98 7.65
N THR A 75 21.72 0.03 6.76
CA THR A 75 22.77 0.22 5.74
C THR A 75 22.46 1.40 4.82
N LEU A 76 21.21 1.55 4.37
CA LEU A 76 20.81 2.72 3.58
C LEU A 76 21.05 4.02 4.35
N LEU A 77 20.66 4.08 5.63
CA LEU A 77 20.82 5.27 6.45
C LEU A 77 22.28 5.67 6.63
N GLU A 78 23.20 4.70 6.75
CA GLU A 78 24.64 4.96 6.81
C GLU A 78 25.21 5.57 5.52
N MET A 79 24.60 5.28 4.35
CA MET A 79 25.02 5.82 3.06
C MET A 79 24.56 7.26 2.83
N LEU A 80 23.61 7.77 3.63
CA LEU A 80 22.99 9.08 3.41
C LEU A 80 23.71 10.20 4.15
N ASP A 81 24.01 11.28 3.43
CA ASP A 81 24.42 12.57 3.98
C ASP A 81 23.37 13.63 3.61
N ASP A 82 22.51 13.98 4.57
CA ASP A 82 21.41 14.92 4.37
C ASP A 82 21.88 16.31 3.92
N GLN A 83 23.00 16.80 4.47
CA GLN A 83 23.49 18.12 4.09
C GLN A 83 23.90 18.13 2.62
N LYS A 84 24.65 17.12 2.20
CA LYS A 84 25.13 16.99 0.82
C LYS A 84 23.97 16.80 -0.16
N ILE A 85 23.04 15.89 0.16
CA ILE A 85 21.85 15.62 -0.65
C ILE A 85 21.02 16.88 -0.83
N VAL A 86 20.68 17.59 0.25
CA VAL A 86 19.74 18.70 0.19
C VAL A 86 20.39 19.99 -0.32
N LYS A 87 21.62 20.29 0.12
CA LYS A 87 22.24 21.61 -0.15
C LYS A 87 23.14 21.62 -1.38
N GLU A 88 23.76 20.50 -1.75
CA GLU A 88 24.77 20.45 -2.81
C GLU A 88 24.23 19.74 -4.04
N ASP A 89 23.98 18.44 -3.92
CA ASP A 89 23.68 17.58 -5.06
C ASP A 89 22.22 17.71 -5.52
N ARG A 90 21.31 18.04 -4.59
CA ARG A 90 19.85 18.08 -4.79
C ARG A 90 19.28 16.75 -5.31
N ASP A 91 19.98 15.66 -5.06
CA ASP A 91 19.65 14.29 -5.45
C ASP A 91 20.43 13.31 -4.57
N LEU A 92 20.05 12.04 -4.61
CA LEU A 92 20.82 10.96 -4.00
C LEU A 92 22.03 10.62 -4.87
N SER A 93 23.10 10.13 -4.23
CA SER A 93 24.27 9.67 -4.96
C SER A 93 23.91 8.47 -5.87
N PRO A 94 24.65 8.25 -6.97
CA PRO A 94 24.44 7.08 -7.83
C PRO A 94 24.54 5.75 -7.08
N GLU A 95 25.43 5.68 -6.09
CA GLU A 95 25.62 4.54 -5.20
C GLU A 95 24.36 4.23 -4.37
N VAL A 96 23.72 5.26 -3.80
CA VAL A 96 22.47 5.11 -3.05
C VAL A 96 21.36 4.63 -3.99
N TRP A 97 21.27 5.20 -5.18
CA TRP A 97 20.29 4.77 -6.18
C TRP A 97 20.47 3.32 -6.63
N GLU A 98 21.71 2.88 -6.81
CA GLU A 98 22.06 1.48 -7.12
C GLU A 98 21.63 0.55 -6.00
N TYR A 99 21.94 0.91 -4.74
CA TYR A 99 21.59 0.12 -3.57
C TYR A 99 20.09 -0.05 -3.40
N LEU A 100 19.32 1.05 -3.50
CA LEU A 100 17.86 1.01 -3.43
C LEU A 100 17.24 0.08 -4.48
N ARG A 101 17.77 0.09 -5.71
CA ARG A 101 17.34 -0.83 -6.79
C ARG A 101 17.67 -2.28 -6.46
N LYS A 102 18.90 -2.53 -5.98
CA LYS A 102 19.42 -3.87 -5.70
C LYS A 102 18.64 -4.55 -4.57
N GLU A 103 18.43 -3.84 -3.48
CA GLU A 103 17.72 -4.33 -2.29
C GLU A 103 16.19 -4.18 -2.38
N ARG A 104 15.68 -3.72 -3.54
CA ARG A 104 14.24 -3.65 -3.87
C ARG A 104 13.42 -2.81 -2.89
N PHE A 105 13.90 -1.60 -2.61
CA PHE A 105 13.14 -0.61 -1.84
C PHE A 105 11.86 -0.10 -2.56
N PHE A 106 11.70 -0.41 -3.85
CA PHE A 106 10.56 -0.03 -4.69
C PHE A 106 10.24 -1.11 -5.73
#